data_AF-A0A5J4F9G6-F1
#
_entry.id   AF-A0A5J4F9G6-F1
#
_cell.length_a   1.000
_cell.length_b   1.000
_cell.length_c   1.000
_cell.angle_alpha   90.00
_cell.angle_beta   90.00
_cell.angle_gamma   90.00
#
_symmetry.space_group_name_H-M   'P 1'
#
loop_
_entity.id
_entity.type
_entity.pdbx_description
1 polymer ?
#
loop_
_entity_poly.entity_id
_entity_poly.type
_entity_poly.pdbx_seq_one_letter_code
_entity_poly.pdbx_strand_id
1 'polypeptide(L)'
;MIPVGKGFLVSEKQVDEWIKQDYKNRNVLKLFSMGANLAQNPHGKPERWIIDFNDMSLEDASEYKLPFEHIKVNVKPEREINRAKRAREYWWQLFAPRPIMREYLVKKSFYFAVPRVSKWAVFIPAPLDWLPGDKSVVVASDDYYILGILLSNIHRTWMHTQKSTLEDRTAYTNTTCFETFPFPQKTSQELVEKIRQTTGELHEYRSQQMEKKQWGITKLYNQFFNEPSSQLYQLHQKLDKLVMEAYHFQADEDILEKLLTLNLELAEKEKRGETVIGPWSPYS
;
A
#
# COMPACT_ATOMS: atom_id res chain seq x y z
N MET A 1 9.36 -0.33 5.03
CA MET A 1 10.53 -0.19 5.92
C MET A 1 10.88 -1.52 6.57
N ILE A 2 12.16 -1.75 6.89
CA ILE A 2 12.60 -2.94 7.64
C ILE A 2 13.39 -2.45 8.86
N PRO A 3 12.94 -2.72 10.10
CA PRO A 3 13.69 -2.33 11.29
C PRO A 3 15.00 -3.11 11.41
N VAL A 4 14.97 -4.44 11.47
CA VAL A 4 16.11 -5.29 11.93
C VAL A 4 16.60 -4.84 13.32
N GLY A 5 16.08 -5.51 14.35
CA GLY A 5 16.26 -5.16 15.76
C GLY A 5 14.90 -4.87 16.41
N LYS A 6 14.54 -5.65 17.45
CA LYS A 6 13.22 -5.51 18.10
C LYS A 6 13.07 -4.21 18.88
N GLY A 7 14.18 -3.63 19.34
CA GLY A 7 14.21 -2.36 20.08
C GLY A 7 13.82 -1.11 19.27
N PHE A 8 13.51 -1.24 17.98
CA PHE A 8 12.84 -0.15 17.24
C PHE A 8 11.34 -0.07 17.52
N LEU A 9 10.72 -1.19 17.91
CA LEU A 9 9.30 -1.27 18.19
C LEU A 9 9.04 -0.88 19.64
N VAL A 10 8.06 -0.01 19.85
CA VAL A 10 7.69 0.51 21.17
C VAL A 10 6.18 0.38 21.39
N SER A 11 5.76 0.38 22.66
CA SER A 11 4.33 0.34 23.01
C SER A 11 3.69 1.72 22.89
N GLU A 12 2.38 1.76 22.66
CA GLU A 12 1.61 3.02 22.64
C GLU A 12 1.77 3.78 23.97
N LYS A 13 1.71 3.08 25.10
CA LYS A 13 1.98 3.67 26.42
C LYS A 13 3.33 4.40 26.49
N GLN A 14 4.38 3.79 25.94
CA GLN A 14 5.71 4.39 25.93
C GLN A 14 5.77 5.62 25.00
N VAL A 15 5.08 5.56 23.86
CA VAL A 15 4.93 6.71 22.95
C VAL A 15 4.26 7.88 23.65
N ASP A 16 3.14 7.64 24.34
CA ASP A 16 2.39 8.68 25.05
C ASP A 16 3.23 9.31 26.17
N GLU A 17 3.96 8.49 26.93
CA GLU A 17 4.87 8.95 27.99
C GLU A 17 5.99 9.82 27.42
N TRP A 18 6.59 9.45 26.29
CA TRP A 18 7.68 10.20 25.67
C TRP A 18 7.21 11.51 25.02
N ILE A 19 6.03 11.50 24.40
CA ILE A 19 5.42 12.73 23.83
C ILE A 19 5.02 13.70 24.94
N LYS A 20 4.52 13.20 26.07
CA LYS A 20 4.17 14.03 27.23
C LYS A 20 5.40 14.71 27.85
N GLN A 21 6.55 14.03 27.86
CA GLN A 21 7.79 14.59 28.37
C GLN A 21 8.43 15.60 27.40
N ASP A 22 8.42 15.29 26.11
CA ASP A 22 8.85 16.21 25.06
C ASP A 22 8.02 15.96 23.79
N TYR A 23 7.19 16.95 23.45
CA TYR A 23 6.29 16.88 22.30
C TYR A 23 7.04 16.67 20.98
N LYS A 24 8.31 17.10 20.88
CA LYS A 24 9.15 16.91 19.69
C LYS A 24 9.27 15.42 19.33
N ASN A 25 9.23 14.51 20.31
CA ASN A 25 9.35 13.06 20.10
C ASN A 25 8.31 12.49 19.12
N ARG A 26 7.13 13.11 19.00
CA ARG A 26 6.10 12.70 18.02
C ARG A 26 6.62 12.66 16.57
N ASN A 27 7.67 13.42 16.26
CA ASN A 27 8.19 13.52 14.90
C ASN A 27 8.89 12.22 14.46
N VAL A 28 9.45 11.46 15.41
CA VAL A 28 10.19 10.20 15.17
C VAL A 28 9.43 8.96 15.65
N LEU A 29 8.23 9.12 16.21
CA LEU A 29 7.37 8.00 16.64
C LEU A 29 6.23 7.85 15.63
N LYS A 30 6.17 6.70 14.97
CA LYS A 30 5.20 6.42 13.89
C LYS A 30 4.39 5.17 14.17
N LEU A 31 3.13 5.16 13.75
CA LEU A 31 2.36 3.93 13.66
C LEU A 31 2.97 3.04 12.57
N PHE A 32 3.24 1.77 12.87
CA PHE A 32 3.97 0.87 11.98
C PHE A 32 3.03 -0.12 11.30
N SER A 33 2.66 0.18 10.05
CA SER A 33 1.73 -0.62 9.25
C SER A 33 2.39 -1.91 8.76
N MET A 34 1.80 -3.05 9.11
CA MET A 34 2.19 -4.37 8.61
C MET A 34 1.02 -5.05 7.87
N GLY A 35 1.32 -6.06 7.04
CA GLY A 35 0.31 -6.74 6.23
C GLY A 35 -0.86 -7.33 7.02
N ALA A 36 -0.63 -7.84 8.23
CA ALA A 36 -1.70 -8.38 9.08
C ALA A 36 -2.70 -7.29 9.51
N ASN A 37 -2.20 -6.11 9.90
CA ASN A 37 -3.05 -4.99 10.30
C ASN A 37 -3.95 -4.55 9.14
N LEU A 38 -3.37 -4.36 7.96
CA LEU A 38 -4.09 -4.00 6.73
C LEU A 38 -5.22 -5.00 6.39
N ALA A 39 -5.04 -6.28 6.72
CA ALA A 39 -5.99 -7.33 6.40
C ALA A 39 -7.09 -7.52 7.47
N GLN A 40 -6.74 -7.40 8.74
CA GLN A 40 -7.55 -7.86 9.89
C GLN A 40 -8.23 -6.72 10.64
N ASN A 41 -7.64 -5.52 10.63
CA ASN A 41 -8.13 -4.41 11.43
C ASN A 41 -9.09 -3.55 10.61
N PRO A 42 -10.13 -2.95 11.22
CA PRO A 42 -10.93 -1.92 10.58
C PRO A 42 -10.02 -0.83 10.00
N HIS A 43 -10.22 -0.50 8.72
CA HIS A 43 -9.40 0.46 7.95
C HIS A 43 -7.90 0.16 7.91
N GLY A 44 -7.48 -1.05 8.30
CA GLY A 44 -6.07 -1.42 8.34
C GLY A 44 -5.24 -0.80 9.46
N LYS A 45 -5.89 -0.23 10.50
CA LYS A 45 -5.23 0.51 11.58
C LYS A 45 -4.04 -0.28 12.18
N PRO A 46 -2.82 0.27 12.19
CA PRO A 46 -1.68 -0.34 12.86
C PRO A 46 -1.88 -0.39 14.38
N GLU A 47 -1.29 -1.40 15.01
CA GLU A 47 -1.31 -1.60 16.47
C GLU A 47 0.05 -1.34 17.12
N ARG A 48 1.10 -1.23 16.30
CA ARG A 48 2.47 -1.12 16.76
C ARG A 48 3.00 0.25 16.44
N TRP A 49 3.87 0.74 17.32
CA TRP A 49 4.63 1.95 17.10
C TRP A 49 6.09 1.61 16.82
N ILE A 50 6.75 2.48 16.07
CA ILE A 50 8.16 2.35 15.72
C ILE A 50 8.87 3.69 15.86
N ILE A 51 10.14 3.62 16.27
CA ILE A 51 11.06 4.74 16.23
C ILE A 51 11.67 4.82 14.83
N ASP A 52 11.45 5.94 14.14
CA ASP A 52 11.92 6.21 12.78
C ASP A 52 12.61 7.57 12.72
N PHE A 53 13.94 7.55 12.76
CA PHE A 53 14.79 8.72 12.53
C PHE A 53 14.97 9.03 11.04
N ASN A 54 14.32 8.29 10.13
CA ASN A 54 14.50 8.41 8.69
C ASN A 54 15.99 8.38 8.28
N ASP A 55 16.49 9.49 7.73
CA ASP A 55 17.84 9.73 7.24
C ASP A 55 18.61 10.76 8.09
N MET A 56 18.10 11.10 9.28
CA MET A 56 18.77 12.00 10.22
C MET A 56 20.20 11.56 10.51
N SER A 57 21.07 12.56 10.66
CA SER A 57 22.41 12.39 11.21
C SER A 57 22.35 11.82 12.63
N LEU A 58 23.48 11.32 13.15
CA LEU A 58 23.54 10.83 14.52
C LEU A 58 23.26 11.96 15.51
N GLU A 59 23.80 13.14 15.21
CA GLU A 59 23.66 14.37 15.96
C GLU A 59 22.19 14.79 16.04
N ASP A 60 21.49 14.90 14.89
CA ASP A 60 20.07 15.26 14.84
C ASP A 60 19.17 14.23 15.53
N ALA A 61 19.48 12.93 15.36
CA ALA A 61 18.74 11.86 16.02
C ALA A 61 18.90 11.94 17.55
N SER A 62 20.09 12.32 18.04
CA SER A 62 20.39 12.44 19.48
C SER A 62 19.61 13.54 20.19
N GLU A 63 19.10 14.51 19.45
CA GLU A 63 18.23 15.57 19.98
C GLU A 63 16.87 15.03 20.46
N TYR A 64 16.47 13.82 20.05
CA TYR A 64 15.27 13.13 20.52
C TYR A 64 15.64 12.20 21.69
N LYS A 65 15.97 12.80 22.84
CA LYS A 65 16.65 12.14 23.97
C LYS A 65 16.06 10.77 24.36
N LEU A 66 14.73 10.69 24.52
CA LEU A 66 14.06 9.47 25.00
C LEU A 66 14.04 8.35 23.93
N PRO A 67 13.54 8.58 22.69
CA PRO A 67 13.66 7.61 21.61
C PRO A 67 15.12 7.20 21.32
N PHE A 68 16.05 8.15 21.35
CA PHE A 68 17.46 7.91 21.03
C PHE A 68 18.14 7.05 22.09
N GLU A 69 17.96 7.35 23.38
CA GLU A 69 18.54 6.52 24.44
C GLU A 69 17.93 5.10 24.42
N HIS A 70 16.63 4.97 24.10
CA HIS A 70 16.01 3.66 23.94
C HIS A 70 16.69 2.82 22.84
N ILE A 71 16.90 3.36 21.64
CA ILE A 71 17.57 2.60 20.58
C ILE A 71 19.05 2.35 20.90
N LYS A 72 19.72 3.28 21.60
CA LYS A 72 21.12 3.10 22.00
C LYS A 72 21.29 1.94 22.97
N VAL A 73 20.35 1.74 23.89
CA VAL A 73 20.35 0.62 24.84
C VAL A 73 19.88 -0.67 24.17
N ASN A 74 18.80 -0.62 23.37
CA ASN A 74 18.08 -1.83 22.93
C ASN A 74 18.39 -2.28 21.50
N VAL A 75 19.03 -1.45 20.67
CA VAL A 75 19.32 -1.73 19.26
C VAL A 75 20.82 -1.73 18.97
N LYS A 76 21.55 -0.72 19.46
CA LYS A 76 22.98 -0.55 19.15
C LYS A 76 23.83 -1.81 19.43
N PRO A 77 23.71 -2.51 20.58
CA PRO A 77 24.55 -3.68 20.84
C PRO A 77 24.35 -4.82 19.83
N GLU A 78 23.11 -5.06 19.39
CA GLU A 78 22.79 -6.06 18.35
C GLU A 78 23.33 -5.63 16.98
N ARG A 79 23.23 -4.34 16.69
CA ARG A 79 23.67 -3.75 15.41
C ARG A 79 25.17 -3.76 15.23
N GLU A 80 25.95 -3.49 16.28
CA GLU A 80 27.41 -3.40 16.22
C GLU A 80 28.09 -4.71 15.79
N ILE A 81 27.52 -5.85 16.17
CA ILE A 81 28.02 -7.18 15.77
C ILE A 81 27.38 -7.70 14.48
N ASN A 82 26.46 -6.95 13.87
CA ASN A 82 25.77 -7.37 12.66
C ASN A 82 26.74 -7.42 11.47
N ARG A 83 26.59 -8.41 10.57
CA ARG A 83 27.46 -8.56 9.39
C ARG A 83 27.34 -7.42 8.39
N ALA A 84 26.17 -6.79 8.27
CA ALA A 84 25.93 -5.71 7.32
C ALA A 84 26.56 -4.39 7.79
N LYS A 85 27.44 -3.79 6.97
CA LYS A 85 28.12 -2.51 7.26
C LYS A 85 27.13 -1.39 7.61
N ARG A 86 26.05 -1.25 6.83
CA ARG A 86 24.99 -0.26 7.07
C ARG A 86 24.36 -0.38 8.46
N ALA A 87 24.14 -1.61 8.94
CA ALA A 87 23.54 -1.84 10.25
C ALA A 87 24.48 -1.38 11.38
N ARG A 88 25.80 -1.55 11.23
CA ARG A 88 26.80 -1.09 12.21
C ARG A 88 26.98 0.43 12.19
N GLU A 89 27.16 1.01 11.01
CA GLU A 89 27.48 2.43 10.87
C GLU A 89 26.28 3.34 11.12
N TYR A 90 25.07 2.90 10.73
CA TYR A 90 23.82 3.65 10.89
C TYR A 90 22.87 2.91 11.82
N TRP A 91 23.38 2.47 12.97
CA TRP A 91 22.66 1.60 13.91
C TRP A 91 21.34 2.22 14.42
N TRP A 92 21.21 3.55 14.40
CA TRP A 92 20.01 4.29 14.77
C TRP A 92 18.97 4.38 13.65
N GLN A 93 19.35 4.14 12.40
CA GLN A 93 18.43 4.19 11.26
C GLN A 93 17.79 2.83 11.01
N LEU A 94 16.61 2.85 10.38
CA LEU A 94 16.01 1.64 9.83
C LEU A 94 16.89 1.09 8.69
N PHE A 95 16.91 -0.23 8.55
CA PHE A 95 17.81 -0.90 7.60
C PHE A 95 17.53 -0.50 6.15
N ALA A 96 16.25 -0.31 5.80
CA ALA A 96 15.80 0.14 4.49
C ALA A 96 14.87 1.37 4.64
N PRO A 97 15.40 2.61 4.51
CA PRO A 97 14.66 3.86 4.77
C PRO A 97 13.77 4.34 3.61
N ARG A 98 13.94 3.78 2.41
CA ARG A 98 13.11 4.01 1.21
C ARG A 98 12.90 5.50 0.87
N PRO A 99 13.97 6.27 0.59
CA PRO A 99 13.88 7.72 0.35
C PRO A 99 12.98 8.09 -0.83
N ILE A 100 13.09 7.38 -1.95
CA ILE A 100 12.26 7.60 -3.15
C ILE A 100 10.77 7.47 -2.80
N MET A 101 10.38 6.42 -2.07
CA MET A 101 8.99 6.26 -1.64
C MET A 101 8.53 7.43 -0.78
N ARG A 102 9.34 7.89 0.18
CA ARG A 102 8.99 9.03 1.03
C ARG A 102 8.81 10.30 0.22
N GLU A 103 9.71 10.58 -0.73
CA GLU A 103 9.62 11.73 -1.62
C GLU A 103 8.28 11.78 -2.37
N TYR A 104 7.84 10.66 -2.95
CA TYR A 104 6.55 10.58 -3.63
C TYR A 104 5.35 10.76 -2.70
N LEU A 105 5.47 10.35 -1.42
CA LEU A 105 4.39 10.47 -0.44
C LEU A 105 4.22 11.90 0.12
N VAL A 106 5.26 12.74 0.11
CA VAL A 106 5.19 14.11 0.68
C VAL A 106 4.08 14.96 0.05
N LYS A 107 3.80 14.76 -1.24
CA LYS A 107 2.81 15.55 -1.99
C LYS A 107 1.39 14.95 -1.98
N LYS A 108 1.15 13.95 -1.15
CA LYS A 108 -0.11 13.19 -1.13
C LYS A 108 -0.94 13.51 0.10
N SER A 109 -2.25 13.29 0.02
CA SER A 109 -3.12 13.40 1.20
C SER A 109 -3.13 12.10 2.02
N PHE A 110 -2.96 10.97 1.34
CA PHE A 110 -2.84 9.61 1.86
C PHE A 110 -2.19 8.74 0.78
N TYR A 111 -1.97 7.47 1.04
CA TYR A 111 -1.52 6.51 0.02
C TYR A 111 -2.38 5.26 0.02
N PHE A 112 -2.30 4.44 -1.02
CA PHE A 112 -2.94 3.12 -1.00
C PHE A 112 -1.95 2.05 -0.55
N ALA A 113 -2.42 1.14 0.30
CA ALA A 113 -1.65 0.03 0.82
C ALA A 113 -2.36 -1.30 0.59
N VAL A 114 -1.59 -2.34 0.27
CA VAL A 114 -2.07 -3.72 0.20
C VAL A 114 -1.12 -4.64 0.99
N PRO A 115 -1.63 -5.64 1.73
CA PRO A 115 -0.77 -6.64 2.32
C PRO A 115 -0.02 -7.41 1.22
N ARG A 116 1.30 -7.60 1.40
CA ARG A 116 2.09 -8.43 0.48
C ARG A 116 1.56 -9.86 0.40
N VAL A 117 1.02 -10.40 1.48
CA VAL A 117 0.42 -11.75 1.50
C VAL A 117 -0.99 -11.65 2.05
N SER A 118 -1.98 -11.99 1.23
CA SER A 118 -3.40 -11.99 1.64
C SER A 118 -4.26 -12.85 0.73
N LYS A 119 -5.48 -13.18 1.19
CA LYS A 119 -6.45 -13.90 0.36
C LYS A 119 -6.99 -13.03 -0.79
N TRP A 120 -7.36 -11.77 -0.50
CA TRP A 120 -8.11 -10.93 -1.43
C TRP A 120 -7.29 -9.84 -2.14
N ALA A 121 -6.07 -9.53 -1.67
CA ALA A 121 -5.19 -8.46 -2.16
C ALA A 121 -5.92 -7.12 -2.37
N VAL A 122 -6.67 -6.68 -1.36
CA VAL A 122 -7.48 -5.46 -1.43
C VAL A 122 -6.67 -4.25 -0.97
N PHE A 123 -6.58 -3.26 -1.85
CA PHE A 123 -5.98 -1.96 -1.55
C PHE A 123 -6.92 -1.12 -0.67
N ILE A 124 -6.34 -0.48 0.34
CA ILE A 124 -7.03 0.45 1.25
C ILE A 124 -6.25 1.77 1.36
N PRO A 125 -6.95 2.92 1.52
CA PRO A 125 -6.28 4.17 1.88
C PRO A 125 -5.60 4.06 3.24
N ALA A 126 -4.41 4.63 3.36
CA ALA A 126 -3.60 4.66 4.57
C ALA A 126 -3.09 6.10 4.81
N PRO A 127 -3.29 6.64 6.02
CA PRO A 127 -2.77 7.94 6.43
C PRO A 127 -1.24 8.06 6.27
N LEU A 128 -0.74 9.27 5.98
CA LEU A 128 0.69 9.55 5.80
C LEU A 128 1.53 9.40 7.08
N ASP A 129 0.91 9.45 8.26
CA ASP A 129 1.59 9.24 9.54
C ASP A 129 1.84 7.76 9.86
N TRP A 130 1.30 6.85 9.05
CA TRP A 130 1.63 5.43 9.11
C TRP A 130 2.91 5.16 8.34
N LEU A 131 3.85 4.49 8.98
CA LEU A 131 5.07 4.01 8.36
C LEU A 131 4.84 2.59 7.80
N PRO A 132 4.85 2.39 6.48
CA PRO A 132 4.62 1.06 5.90
C PRO A 132 5.84 0.17 6.08
N GLY A 133 5.63 -1.02 6.66
CA GLY A 133 6.62 -2.10 6.77
C GLY A 133 6.83 -2.86 5.45
N ASP A 134 7.76 -3.81 5.42
CA ASP A 134 8.07 -4.60 4.22
C ASP A 134 6.93 -5.55 3.79
N LYS A 135 6.01 -5.87 4.71
CA LYS A 135 4.82 -6.67 4.41
C LYS A 135 3.63 -5.84 3.91
N SER A 136 3.82 -4.54 3.70
CA SER A 136 2.86 -3.62 3.09
C SER A 136 3.44 -3.11 1.77
N VAL A 137 2.71 -3.31 0.67
CA VAL A 137 3.05 -2.73 -0.64
C VAL A 137 2.31 -1.40 -0.74
N VAL A 138 3.02 -0.36 -1.16
CA VAL A 138 2.54 1.03 -1.22
C VAL A 138 2.36 1.44 -2.67
N VAL A 139 1.23 2.07 -2.97
CA VAL A 139 1.02 2.83 -4.20
C VAL A 139 0.96 4.30 -3.81
N ALA A 140 1.92 5.09 -4.30
CA ALA A 140 2.06 6.51 -3.97
C ALA A 140 1.08 7.38 -4.78
N SER A 141 -0.21 7.12 -4.59
CA SER A 141 -1.32 7.85 -5.19
C SER A 141 -2.42 8.06 -4.15
N ASP A 142 -3.10 9.19 -4.28
CA ASP A 142 -4.33 9.58 -3.58
C ASP A 142 -5.53 9.70 -4.55
N ASP A 143 -5.36 9.29 -5.81
CA ASP A 143 -6.43 9.32 -6.81
C ASP A 143 -7.25 8.03 -6.79
N TYR A 144 -8.55 8.18 -6.51
CA TYR A 144 -9.51 7.08 -6.52
C TYR A 144 -9.73 6.46 -7.90
N TYR A 145 -9.37 7.13 -8.99
CA TYR A 145 -9.30 6.49 -10.32
C TYR A 145 -8.29 5.33 -10.31
N ILE A 146 -7.07 5.55 -9.80
CA ILE A 146 -6.03 4.52 -9.71
C ILE A 146 -6.48 3.40 -8.79
N LEU A 147 -7.07 3.73 -7.64
CA LEU A 147 -7.65 2.71 -6.77
C LEU A 147 -8.73 1.89 -7.49
N GLY A 148 -9.57 2.52 -8.30
CA GLY A 148 -10.63 1.85 -9.07
C GLY A 148 -10.08 0.82 -10.03
N ILE A 149 -9.06 1.20 -10.81
CA ILE A 149 -8.36 0.28 -11.72
C ILE A 149 -7.79 -0.91 -10.93
N LEU A 150 -7.12 -0.65 -9.79
CA LEU A 150 -6.50 -1.70 -8.97
C LEU A 150 -7.50 -2.59 -8.20
N LEU A 151 -8.74 -2.13 -8.01
CA LEU A 151 -9.80 -2.93 -7.38
C LEU A 151 -10.61 -3.75 -8.38
N SER A 152 -10.48 -3.47 -9.68
CA SER A 152 -11.23 -4.12 -10.74
C SER A 152 -10.90 -5.60 -10.92
N ASN A 153 -11.81 -6.34 -11.52
CA ASN A 153 -11.61 -7.71 -11.96
C ASN A 153 -10.52 -7.83 -13.03
N ILE A 154 -10.25 -6.77 -13.80
CA ILE A 154 -9.16 -6.74 -14.80
C ILE A 154 -7.81 -6.88 -14.09
N HIS A 155 -7.55 -6.02 -13.10
CA HIS A 155 -6.32 -6.10 -12.31
C HIS A 155 -6.24 -7.40 -11.51
N ARG A 156 -7.36 -7.85 -10.95
CA ARG A 156 -7.45 -9.15 -10.26
C ARG A 156 -7.02 -10.28 -11.19
N THR A 157 -7.57 -10.35 -12.40
CA THR A 157 -7.22 -11.36 -13.42
C THR A 157 -5.74 -11.34 -13.74
N TRP A 158 -5.16 -10.16 -14.01
CA TRP A 158 -3.72 -10.03 -14.25
C TRP A 158 -2.88 -10.52 -13.06
N MET A 159 -3.20 -10.03 -11.87
CA MET A 159 -2.51 -10.37 -10.64
C MET A 159 -2.57 -11.87 -10.34
N HIS A 160 -3.71 -12.53 -10.59
CA HIS A 160 -3.83 -13.98 -10.37
C HIS A 160 -2.93 -14.82 -11.26
N THR A 161 -2.62 -14.35 -12.47
CA THR A 161 -1.67 -15.01 -13.39
C THR A 161 -0.22 -14.69 -13.03
N GLN A 162 0.06 -13.47 -12.56
CA GLN A 162 1.42 -12.97 -12.31
C GLN A 162 1.90 -13.14 -10.85
N LYS A 163 1.02 -13.55 -9.93
CA LYS A 163 1.36 -13.69 -8.51
C LYS A 163 2.30 -14.87 -8.28
N SER A 164 3.14 -14.72 -7.26
CA SER A 164 3.70 -15.86 -6.55
C SER A 164 2.72 -16.36 -5.48
N THR A 165 2.81 -17.62 -5.08
CA THR A 165 2.10 -18.17 -3.92
C THR A 165 3.06 -18.37 -2.77
N LEU A 166 2.61 -18.06 -1.55
CA LEU A 166 3.24 -18.53 -0.32
C LEU A 166 2.25 -19.48 0.34
N GLU A 167 2.54 -20.77 0.26
CA GLU A 167 1.59 -21.84 0.63
C GLU A 167 0.31 -21.71 -0.22
N ASP A 168 -0.85 -21.53 0.42
CA ASP A 168 -2.16 -21.33 -0.19
C ASP A 168 -2.52 -19.86 -0.43
N ARG A 169 -1.67 -18.91 0.02
CA ARG A 169 -1.95 -17.47 -0.02
C ARG A 169 -1.28 -16.78 -1.19
N THR A 170 -2.02 -15.85 -1.79
CA THR A 170 -1.50 -14.94 -2.82
C THR A 170 -0.45 -14.02 -2.22
N ALA A 171 0.73 -13.99 -2.85
CA ALA A 171 1.76 -13.00 -2.57
C ALA A 171 1.78 -11.94 -3.68
N TYR A 172 1.35 -10.72 -3.35
CA TYR A 172 1.37 -9.55 -4.23
C TYR A 172 2.79 -9.00 -4.33
N THR A 173 3.41 -9.18 -5.50
CA THR A 173 4.76 -8.72 -5.80
C THR A 173 4.67 -7.54 -6.75
N ASN A 174 5.13 -6.36 -6.33
CA ASN A 174 4.99 -5.13 -7.13
C ASN A 174 5.58 -5.26 -8.54
N THR A 175 6.75 -5.89 -8.65
CA THR A 175 7.47 -6.02 -9.93
C THR A 175 6.77 -6.91 -10.95
N THR A 176 5.86 -7.81 -10.53
CA THR A 176 5.13 -8.71 -11.44
C THR A 176 3.64 -8.41 -11.50
N CYS A 177 3.05 -7.88 -10.44
CA CYS A 177 1.62 -7.61 -10.39
C CYS A 177 1.25 -6.17 -10.73
N PHE A 178 2.14 -5.19 -10.51
CA PHE A 178 1.85 -3.77 -10.71
C PHE A 178 2.69 -3.16 -11.83
N GLU A 179 4.02 -3.32 -11.78
CA GLU A 179 4.93 -2.69 -12.74
C GLU A 179 4.75 -3.19 -14.18
N THR A 180 4.26 -4.42 -14.35
CA THR A 180 3.95 -5.01 -15.66
C THR A 180 2.48 -4.88 -16.06
N PHE A 181 1.61 -4.37 -15.17
CA PHE A 181 0.19 -4.29 -15.45
C PHE A 181 -0.08 -3.20 -16.50
N PRO A 182 -0.68 -3.53 -17.66
CA PRO A 182 -0.96 -2.54 -18.69
C PRO A 182 -2.17 -1.69 -18.29
N PHE A 183 -1.95 -0.43 -17.91
CA PHE A 183 -3.02 0.52 -17.61
C PHE A 183 -3.83 0.88 -18.89
N PRO A 184 -5.10 1.34 -18.77
CA PRO A 184 -5.92 1.66 -19.93
C PRO A 184 -5.39 2.89 -20.68
N GLN A 185 -5.26 2.78 -22.00
CA GLN A 185 -4.52 3.76 -22.82
C GLN A 185 -5.40 4.83 -23.48
N LYS A 186 -6.73 4.63 -23.51
CA LYS A 186 -7.68 5.47 -24.24
C LYS A 186 -8.96 5.68 -23.44
N THR A 187 -8.80 6.12 -22.19
CA THR A 187 -9.93 6.42 -21.30
C THR A 187 -10.38 7.87 -21.50
N SER A 188 -11.68 8.13 -21.66
CA SER A 188 -12.20 9.50 -21.72
C SER A 188 -12.23 10.15 -20.33
N GLN A 189 -12.21 11.49 -20.27
CA GLN A 189 -12.25 12.22 -18.99
C GLN A 189 -13.53 11.92 -18.20
N GLU A 190 -14.66 11.82 -18.89
CA GLU A 190 -15.94 11.45 -18.28
C GLU A 190 -15.87 10.08 -17.62
N LEU A 191 -15.25 9.10 -18.28
CA LEU A 191 -15.14 7.74 -17.76
C LEU A 191 -14.15 7.66 -16.58
N VAL A 192 -13.04 8.42 -16.64
CA VAL A 192 -12.12 8.57 -15.50
C VAL A 192 -12.88 9.07 -14.26
N GLU A 193 -13.72 10.09 -14.41
CA GLU A 193 -14.50 10.64 -13.29
C GLU A 193 -15.55 9.65 -12.77
N LYS A 194 -16.25 8.93 -13.67
CA LYS A 194 -17.21 7.88 -13.26
C LYS A 194 -16.54 6.76 -12.45
N ILE A 195 -15.34 6.33 -12.86
CA ILE A 195 -14.54 5.32 -12.14
C ILE A 195 -14.14 5.88 -10.76
N ARG A 196 -13.64 7.12 -10.72
CA ARG A 196 -13.25 7.81 -9.48
C ARG A 196 -14.42 7.88 -8.49
N GLN A 197 -15.58 8.35 -8.94
CA GLN A 197 -16.80 8.45 -8.13
C GLN A 197 -17.25 7.08 -7.62
N THR A 198 -17.35 6.08 -8.51
CA THR A 198 -17.79 4.73 -8.13
C THR A 198 -16.83 4.07 -7.13
N THR A 199 -15.52 4.34 -7.26
CA THR A 199 -14.52 3.86 -6.31
C THR A 199 -14.64 4.56 -4.95
N GLY A 200 -15.00 5.85 -4.94
CA GLY A 200 -15.36 6.60 -3.74
C GLY A 200 -16.56 5.97 -3.03
N GLU A 201 -17.65 5.70 -3.75
CA GLU A 201 -18.84 5.00 -3.23
C GLU A 201 -18.49 3.62 -2.64
N LEU A 202 -17.65 2.84 -3.35
CA LEU A 202 -17.16 1.55 -2.87
C LEU A 202 -16.30 1.68 -1.61
N HIS A 203 -15.44 2.69 -1.52
CA HIS A 203 -14.66 2.94 -0.31
C HIS A 203 -15.53 3.33 0.87
N GLU A 204 -16.45 4.26 0.69
CA GLU A 204 -17.36 4.72 1.73
C GLU A 204 -18.18 3.54 2.30
N TYR A 205 -18.75 2.71 1.43
CA TYR A 205 -19.45 1.51 1.85
C TYR A 205 -18.55 0.56 2.65
N ARG A 206 -17.32 0.30 2.17
CA ARG A 206 -16.35 -0.55 2.88
C ARG A 206 -16.05 0.02 4.27
N SER A 207 -15.80 1.32 4.37
CA SER A 207 -15.52 2.02 5.62
C SER A 207 -16.68 1.87 6.60
N GLN A 208 -17.91 2.21 6.20
CA GLN A 208 -19.10 2.08 7.05
C GLN A 208 -19.33 0.65 7.55
N GLN A 209 -19.13 -0.37 6.69
CA GLN A 209 -19.30 -1.76 7.10
C GLN A 209 -18.19 -2.23 8.05
N MET A 210 -16.93 -1.82 7.82
CA MET A 210 -15.82 -2.14 8.71
C MET A 210 -16.03 -1.54 10.10
N GLU A 211 -16.51 -0.29 10.19
CA GLU A 211 -16.84 0.36 11.47
C GLU A 211 -18.02 -0.30 12.15
N LYS A 212 -19.15 -0.44 11.44
CA LYS A 212 -20.39 -0.99 12.03
C LYS A 212 -20.21 -2.40 12.57
N LYS A 213 -19.41 -3.23 11.89
CA LYS A 213 -19.23 -4.64 12.23
C LYS A 213 -17.93 -4.92 12.97
N GLN A 214 -17.06 -3.92 13.10
CA GLN A 214 -15.69 -4.07 13.60
C GLN A 214 -14.94 -5.19 12.85
N TRP A 215 -15.03 -5.17 11.53
CA TRP A 215 -14.40 -6.15 10.65
C TRP A 215 -13.22 -5.53 9.93
N GLY A 216 -12.12 -6.28 9.79
CA GLY A 216 -11.11 -5.97 8.79
C GLY A 216 -11.58 -6.26 7.37
N ILE A 217 -10.86 -5.72 6.41
CA ILE A 217 -11.16 -5.81 4.98
C ILE A 217 -11.28 -7.27 4.50
N THR A 218 -10.46 -8.18 5.04
CA THR A 218 -10.49 -9.60 4.65
C THR A 218 -11.79 -10.27 5.04
N LYS A 219 -12.29 -9.98 6.25
CA LYS A 219 -13.56 -10.55 6.73
C LYS A 219 -14.73 -9.95 5.96
N LEU A 220 -14.71 -8.65 5.68
CA LEU A 220 -15.71 -8.00 4.83
C LEU A 220 -15.81 -8.68 3.45
N TYR A 221 -14.69 -8.87 2.77
CA TYR A 221 -14.66 -9.49 1.44
C TYR A 221 -15.04 -10.98 1.50
N ASN A 222 -14.60 -11.73 2.51
CA ASN A 222 -15.05 -13.12 2.69
C ASN A 222 -16.57 -13.26 2.80
N GLN A 223 -17.24 -12.27 3.40
CA GLN A 223 -18.67 -12.34 3.68
C GLN A 223 -19.53 -11.81 2.54
N PHE A 224 -19.06 -10.79 1.80
CA PHE A 224 -19.92 -10.08 0.84
C PHE A 224 -19.42 -10.12 -0.60
N PHE A 225 -18.13 -10.38 -0.87
CA PHE A 225 -17.60 -10.20 -2.22
C PHE A 225 -18.22 -11.15 -3.25
N ASN A 226 -18.65 -12.34 -2.84
CA ASN A 226 -19.30 -13.32 -3.71
C ASN A 226 -20.82 -13.38 -3.55
N GLU A 227 -21.42 -12.48 -2.76
CA GLU A 227 -22.85 -12.48 -2.47
C GLU A 227 -23.57 -11.48 -3.38
N PRO A 228 -24.35 -11.92 -4.39
CA PRO A 228 -24.93 -11.01 -5.40
C PRO A 228 -25.90 -9.97 -4.84
N SER A 229 -26.55 -10.29 -3.72
CA SER A 229 -27.45 -9.39 -3.00
C SER A 229 -26.71 -8.34 -2.18
N SER A 230 -25.41 -8.50 -1.96
CA SER A 230 -24.63 -7.53 -1.18
C SER A 230 -24.31 -6.29 -2.01
N GLN A 231 -24.33 -5.14 -1.34
CA GLN A 231 -23.91 -3.88 -1.95
C GLN A 231 -22.41 -3.88 -2.31
N LEU A 232 -21.58 -4.67 -1.61
CA LEU A 232 -20.17 -4.83 -1.97
C LEU A 232 -20.04 -5.42 -3.38
N TYR A 233 -20.73 -6.53 -3.64
CA TYR A 233 -20.73 -7.19 -4.94
C TYR A 233 -21.22 -6.26 -6.04
N GLN A 234 -22.36 -5.60 -5.82
CA GLN A 234 -22.98 -4.71 -6.81
C GLN A 234 -22.08 -3.52 -7.17
N LEU A 235 -21.39 -2.92 -6.18
CA LEU A 235 -20.44 -1.84 -6.43
C LEU A 235 -19.20 -2.31 -7.20
N HIS A 236 -18.72 -3.54 -6.93
CA HIS A 236 -17.65 -4.14 -7.74
C HIS A 236 -18.10 -4.40 -9.18
N GLN A 237 -19.29 -4.97 -9.40
CA GLN A 237 -19.82 -5.17 -10.76
C GLN A 237 -19.97 -3.85 -11.52
N LYS A 238 -20.44 -2.78 -10.87
CA LYS A 238 -20.51 -1.44 -11.45
C LYS A 238 -19.13 -0.92 -11.83
N LEU A 239 -18.16 -1.04 -10.92
CA LEU A 239 -16.77 -0.63 -11.15
C LEU A 239 -16.15 -1.43 -12.31
N ASP A 240 -16.30 -2.75 -12.31
CA ASP A 240 -15.75 -3.66 -13.31
C ASP A 240 -16.26 -3.31 -14.71
N LYS A 241 -17.55 -3.00 -14.85
CA LYS A 241 -18.12 -2.57 -16.13
C LYS A 241 -17.48 -1.27 -16.64
N LEU A 242 -17.28 -0.28 -15.78
CA LEU A 242 -16.64 0.99 -16.14
C LEU A 242 -15.17 0.79 -16.51
N VAL A 243 -14.47 -0.08 -15.80
CA VAL A 243 -13.07 -0.37 -16.10
C VAL A 243 -12.94 -1.15 -17.40
N MET A 244 -13.82 -2.12 -17.67
CA MET A 244 -13.91 -2.80 -18.97
C MET A 244 -14.11 -1.82 -20.13
N GLU A 245 -14.99 -0.84 -19.95
CA GLU A 245 -15.19 0.24 -20.93
C GLU A 245 -13.92 1.07 -21.14
N ALA A 246 -13.14 1.34 -20.09
CA ALA A 246 -11.87 2.08 -20.20
C ALA A 246 -10.81 1.32 -21.02
N TYR A 247 -10.86 -0.01 -21.01
CA TYR A 247 -10.04 -0.89 -21.83
C TYR A 247 -10.63 -1.18 -23.21
N HIS A 248 -11.88 -0.79 -23.46
CA HIS A 248 -12.67 -1.18 -24.66
C HIS A 248 -12.84 -2.70 -24.82
N PHE A 249 -12.82 -3.43 -23.70
CA PHE A 249 -13.02 -4.89 -23.68
C PHE A 249 -14.50 -5.25 -23.57
N GLN A 250 -14.88 -6.41 -24.09
CA GLN A 250 -16.22 -6.97 -23.99
C GLN A 250 -16.26 -8.15 -23.00
N ALA A 251 -17.43 -8.44 -22.45
CA ALA A 251 -17.59 -9.42 -21.36
C ALA A 251 -17.38 -10.88 -21.80
N ASP A 252 -17.52 -11.18 -23.09
CA ASP A 252 -17.35 -12.49 -23.71
C ASP A 252 -15.91 -12.76 -24.19
N GLU A 253 -15.01 -11.79 -24.08
CA GLU A 253 -13.61 -11.92 -24.49
C GLU A 253 -12.75 -12.58 -23.41
N ASP A 254 -11.64 -13.20 -23.83
CA ASP A 254 -10.58 -13.62 -22.91
C ASP A 254 -9.79 -12.39 -22.44
N ILE A 255 -10.15 -11.89 -21.26
CA ILE A 255 -9.53 -10.73 -20.63
C ILE A 255 -8.01 -10.92 -20.45
N LEU A 256 -7.56 -12.13 -20.14
CA LEU A 256 -6.13 -12.37 -19.90
C LEU A 256 -5.34 -12.29 -21.20
N GLU A 257 -5.86 -12.88 -22.28
CA GLU A 257 -5.26 -12.78 -23.62
C GLU A 257 -5.20 -11.33 -24.11
N LYS A 258 -6.29 -10.57 -23.92
CA LYS A 258 -6.35 -9.14 -24.27
C LYS A 258 -5.35 -8.31 -23.48
N LEU A 259 -5.21 -8.56 -22.18
CA LEU A 259 -4.23 -7.89 -21.34
C LEU A 259 -2.79 -8.22 -21.75
N LEU A 260 -2.51 -9.49 -22.07
CA LEU A 260 -1.18 -9.89 -22.55
C LEU A 260 -0.85 -9.22 -23.88
N THR A 261 -1.79 -9.17 -24.81
CA THR A 261 -1.64 -8.49 -26.10
C THR A 261 -1.34 -7.01 -25.89
N LEU A 262 -2.13 -6.32 -25.06
CA LEU A 262 -1.90 -4.92 -24.73
C LEU A 262 -0.54 -4.70 -24.06
N ASN A 263 -0.14 -5.56 -23.12
CA ASN A 263 1.16 -5.47 -22.46
C ASN A 263 2.32 -5.54 -23.47
N LEU A 264 2.27 -6.49 -24.41
CA LEU A 264 3.29 -6.63 -25.45
C LEU A 264 3.32 -5.42 -26.40
N GLU A 265 2.15 -4.92 -26.81
CA GLU A 265 2.04 -3.72 -27.64
C GLU A 265 2.66 -2.49 -26.95
N LEU A 266 2.40 -2.31 -25.65
CA LEU A 266 2.95 -1.21 -24.86
C LEU A 266 4.45 -1.32 -24.69
N ALA A 267 4.97 -2.52 -24.41
CA ALA A 267 6.42 -2.73 -24.33
C ALA A 267 7.13 -2.38 -25.65
N GLU A 268 6.54 -2.70 -26.80
CA GLU A 268 7.08 -2.33 -28.10
C GLU A 268 6.99 -0.81 -28.37
N LYS A 269 5.93 -0.14 -27.90
CA LYS A 269 5.83 1.33 -27.95
C LYS A 269 6.92 2.01 -27.13
N GLU A 270 7.12 1.56 -25.90
CA GLU A 270 8.17 2.10 -25.03
C GLU A 270 9.57 1.91 -25.64
N LYS A 271 9.85 0.74 -26.24
CA LYS A 271 11.11 0.50 -26.98
C LYS A 271 11.32 1.48 -28.14
N ARG A 272 10.24 1.94 -28.78
CA ARG A 272 10.30 2.96 -29.84
C ARG A 272 10.32 4.39 -29.30
N GLY A 273 10.28 4.59 -27.98
CA GLY A 273 10.23 5.90 -27.34
C GLY A 273 8.87 6.58 -27.43
N GLU A 274 7.81 5.85 -27.77
CA GLU A 274 6.44 6.37 -27.76
C GLU A 274 5.93 6.51 -26.33
N THR A 275 5.06 7.49 -26.09
CA THR A 275 4.45 7.70 -24.78
C THR A 275 3.39 6.63 -24.50
N VAL A 276 3.45 6.07 -23.30
CA VAL A 276 2.48 5.13 -22.75
C VAL A 276 1.88 5.71 -21.47
N ILE A 277 0.58 5.51 -21.26
CA ILE A 277 -0.08 5.90 -20.03
C ILE A 277 0.27 4.84 -18.96
N GLY A 278 1.00 5.26 -17.93
CA GLY A 278 1.34 4.43 -16.79
C GLY A 278 0.29 4.50 -15.67
N PRO A 279 0.68 4.27 -14.41
CA PRO A 279 -0.22 4.23 -13.26
C PRO A 279 -0.67 5.63 -12.77
N TRP A 280 -1.13 6.49 -13.67
CA TRP A 280 -1.65 7.83 -13.36
C TRP A 280 -2.90 8.15 -14.20
N SER A 281 -3.70 9.11 -13.72
CA SER A 281 -4.83 9.64 -14.51
C SER A 281 -4.26 10.40 -15.72
N PRO A 282 -4.75 10.17 -16.95
CA PRO A 282 -4.40 10.98 -18.11
C PRO A 282 -4.90 12.43 -18.03
N TYR A 283 -5.80 12.70 -17.08
CA TYR A 283 -6.35 14.02 -16.79
C TYR A 283 -6.04 14.33 -15.32
N SER A 284 -4.86 14.91 -15.09
CA SER A 284 -4.40 15.36 -13.76
C SER A 284 -4.61 16.86 -13.59
#